data_AF-A0A1A7YI13-F1
#
_entry.id   AF-A0A1A7YI13-F1
#
_cell.length_a   1.000
_cell.length_b   1.000
_cell.length_c   1.000
_cell.angle_alpha   90.00
_cell.angle_beta   90.00
_cell.angle_gamma   90.00
#
_symmetry.space_group_name_H-M   'P 1'
#
loop_
_entity.id
_entity.type
_entity.pdbx_description
1 polymer ?
#
loop_
_entity_poly.entity_id
_entity_poly.type
_entity_poly.pdbx_seq_one_letter_code
_entity_poly.pdbx_strand_id
1 'polypeptide(L)'
;MAVPMAVNSGASLWGPLKELWETVDGAILKRQPETVHLLDLQLKKHKSHFLSLFKNVPKSAEQKEKVRKASTEGIAIQGQQGSRLLPEPLLTEAFILSDLFDIGELAALELLLAGEQQQPHFPGLTRGLVAVLLYWDGKLCVANSLRTLIQSRHGKTFTLDLNGELVALTTCFTDELMSRGLTKRILTLVSEINVTQEFERLQKERGLGNEKHRKEVSDLIRECRQALADSLFSWTCQSPLTKDDTLALIGHLETVTAQADGSLDSVSLALVMALLYCLDISFIEQGTEDREDLLQALPLLTERQYVSAVHSRLMDGQPWKLPGLQAVCRLAWALSLRVLSQLPQGSGLVEFTESDEALADQALLGDVFLFMKEGILGCEGFVQEEFYIRRLHSLITDFLALMPVKVKQLRNRADEDARLVHMSLQMDSELPSSLRKDLDHLMVLIGEFYTKDPFGLELGLEFWCPTESLQHTSLQGSYLGMALQRPPHKQVVLSKFVRQMGDLLPSTLYISYLCMLKGLANGPQCAHYCFSLLKTNGATHSDNIQGVSGSPVSWEHFFHSLMLYHENLRRDL
;
A
#
# COMPACT_ATOMS: atom_id res chain seq x y z
N MET A 1 -20.62 -32.28 -1.00
CA MET A 1 -21.14 -30.89 -1.07
C MET A 1 -22.65 -30.94 -0.93
N ALA A 2 -23.20 -30.32 0.11
CA ALA A 2 -24.65 -30.18 0.24
C ALA A 2 -25.10 -29.07 -0.75
N VAL A 3 -26.10 -29.36 -1.58
CA VAL A 3 -26.64 -28.39 -2.54
C VAL A 3 -27.17 -27.16 -1.77
N PRO A 4 -26.77 -25.93 -2.12
CA PRO A 4 -27.30 -24.74 -1.46
C PRO A 4 -28.80 -24.62 -1.71
N MET A 5 -29.59 -24.48 -0.63
CA MET A 5 -31.03 -24.27 -0.71
C MET A 5 -31.32 -22.78 -0.96
N ALA A 6 -31.48 -22.39 -2.22
CA ALA A 6 -31.75 -21.01 -2.60
C ALA A 6 -33.24 -20.74 -2.81
N VAL A 7 -33.78 -19.61 -2.34
CA VAL A 7 -35.16 -19.22 -2.63
C VAL A 7 -35.14 -18.35 -3.88
N ASN A 8 -35.16 -18.99 -5.06
CA ASN A 8 -35.13 -18.35 -6.38
C ASN A 8 -33.76 -17.73 -6.75
N SER A 9 -33.17 -18.11 -7.91
CA SER A 9 -31.74 -17.84 -8.24
C SER A 9 -31.33 -16.37 -8.40
N GLY A 10 -32.26 -15.42 -8.26
CA GLY A 10 -31.98 -13.99 -8.39
C GLY A 10 -31.73 -13.27 -7.05
N ALA A 11 -32.00 -13.89 -5.90
CA ALA A 11 -32.00 -13.23 -4.59
C ALA A 11 -30.89 -13.69 -3.63
N SER A 12 -30.03 -14.62 -4.05
CA SER A 12 -29.02 -15.22 -3.17
C SER A 12 -27.86 -14.28 -2.88
N LEU A 13 -27.60 -14.07 -1.58
CA LEU A 13 -26.60 -13.11 -1.09
C LEU A 13 -25.27 -13.73 -0.68
N TRP A 14 -25.17 -15.06 -0.54
CA TRP A 14 -23.96 -15.71 -0.04
C TRP A 14 -23.47 -16.88 -0.92
N GLY A 15 -24.26 -17.95 -1.07
CA GLY A 15 -23.82 -19.20 -1.73
C GLY A 15 -23.19 -18.98 -3.11
N PRO A 16 -23.88 -18.31 -4.05
CA PRO A 16 -23.33 -18.03 -5.38
C PRO A 16 -22.13 -17.08 -5.38
N LEU A 17 -22.02 -16.17 -4.40
CA LEU A 17 -20.84 -15.31 -4.26
C LEU A 17 -19.65 -16.10 -3.73
N LYS A 18 -19.89 -17.09 -2.86
CA LYS A 18 -18.86 -18.03 -2.39
C LYS A 18 -18.36 -18.91 -3.53
N GLU A 19 -19.27 -19.50 -4.32
CA GLU A 19 -18.93 -20.28 -5.51
C GLU A 19 -18.15 -19.46 -6.55
N LEU A 20 -18.52 -18.19 -6.75
CA LEU A 20 -17.78 -17.25 -7.59
C LEU A 20 -16.35 -17.06 -7.08
N TRP A 21 -16.18 -16.79 -5.79
CA TRP A 21 -14.85 -16.65 -5.18
C TRP A 21 -14.01 -17.92 -5.34
N GLU A 22 -14.57 -19.08 -5.04
CA GLU A 22 -13.89 -20.37 -5.22
C GLU A 22 -13.48 -20.63 -6.67
N THR A 23 -14.31 -20.22 -7.64
CA THR A 23 -13.98 -20.32 -9.07
C THR A 23 -12.83 -19.39 -9.45
N VAL A 24 -12.85 -18.14 -8.97
CA VAL A 24 -11.79 -17.14 -9.23
C VAL A 24 -10.46 -17.57 -8.59
N ASP A 25 -10.48 -17.96 -7.31
CA ASP A 25 -9.34 -18.48 -6.56
C ASP A 25 -8.77 -19.75 -7.22
N GLY A 26 -9.66 -20.68 -7.61
CA GLY A 26 -9.32 -21.88 -8.35
C GLY A 26 -8.60 -21.59 -9.67
N ALA A 27 -9.14 -20.66 -10.47
CA ALA A 27 -8.64 -20.38 -11.81
C ALA A 27 -7.33 -19.58 -11.80
N ILE A 28 -7.21 -18.59 -10.92
CA ILE A 28 -6.11 -17.61 -10.93
C ILE A 28 -5.00 -18.01 -9.95
N LEU A 29 -5.34 -18.23 -8.68
CA LEU A 29 -4.34 -18.46 -7.62
C LEU A 29 -3.89 -19.93 -7.58
N LYS A 30 -4.84 -20.87 -7.69
CA LYS A 30 -4.56 -22.32 -7.69
C LYS A 30 -4.29 -22.90 -9.09
N ARG A 31 -4.52 -22.12 -10.15
CA ARG A 31 -4.26 -22.48 -11.57
C ARG A 31 -4.92 -23.80 -12.00
N GLN A 32 -6.15 -24.04 -11.58
CA GLN A 32 -6.89 -25.28 -11.88
C GLN A 32 -7.60 -25.18 -13.25
N PRO A 33 -7.33 -26.09 -14.21
CA PRO A 33 -7.84 -25.98 -15.58
C PRO A 33 -9.37 -26.07 -15.67
N GLU A 34 -10.00 -26.88 -14.81
CA GLU A 34 -11.46 -27.07 -14.78
C GLU A 34 -12.19 -25.76 -14.46
N THR A 35 -11.65 -24.96 -13.55
CA THR A 35 -12.24 -23.68 -13.13
C THR A 35 -12.08 -22.58 -14.18
N VAL A 36 -11.05 -22.65 -15.03
CA VAL A 36 -10.83 -21.66 -16.11
C VAL A 36 -11.98 -21.68 -17.12
N HIS A 37 -12.47 -22.88 -17.48
CA HIS A 37 -13.61 -23.02 -18.39
C HIS A 37 -14.92 -22.50 -17.79
N LEU A 38 -15.06 -22.56 -16.46
CA LEU A 38 -16.26 -22.10 -15.75
C LEU A 38 -16.24 -20.58 -15.49
N LEU A 39 -15.05 -19.97 -15.46
CA LEU A 39 -14.86 -18.59 -15.04
C LEU A 39 -15.66 -17.60 -15.89
N ASP A 40 -15.59 -17.69 -17.22
CA ASP A 40 -16.32 -16.77 -18.12
C ASP A 40 -17.85 -16.80 -17.87
N LEU A 41 -18.41 -17.99 -17.66
CA LEU A 41 -19.83 -18.15 -17.34
C LEU A 41 -20.18 -17.50 -15.99
N GLN A 42 -19.35 -17.70 -14.96
CA GLN A 42 -19.56 -17.11 -13.63
C GLN A 42 -19.42 -15.60 -13.65
N LEU A 43 -18.42 -15.05 -14.37
CA LEU A 43 -18.24 -13.60 -14.52
C LEU A 43 -19.43 -12.96 -15.22
N LYS A 44 -19.95 -13.58 -16.29
CA LYS A 44 -21.17 -13.10 -16.99
C LYS A 44 -22.39 -13.12 -16.07
N LYS A 45 -22.58 -14.21 -15.31
CA LYS A 45 -23.70 -14.37 -14.37
C LYS A 45 -23.66 -13.33 -13.25
N HIS A 46 -22.48 -13.08 -12.68
CA HIS A 46 -22.32 -12.21 -11.51
C HIS A 46 -21.88 -10.77 -11.83
N LYS A 47 -21.82 -10.40 -13.11
CA LYS A 47 -21.41 -9.07 -13.58
C LYS A 47 -22.15 -7.91 -12.90
N SER A 48 -23.45 -8.06 -12.65
CA SER A 48 -24.25 -7.02 -11.97
C SER A 48 -23.75 -6.73 -10.56
N HIS A 49 -23.25 -7.73 -9.82
CA HIS A 49 -22.71 -7.55 -8.46
C HIS A 49 -21.40 -6.77 -8.46
N PHE A 50 -20.55 -6.94 -9.48
CA PHE A 50 -19.35 -6.12 -9.65
C PHE A 50 -19.68 -4.69 -10.11
N LEU A 51 -20.69 -4.54 -10.96
CA LEU A 51 -21.14 -3.23 -11.44
C LEU A 51 -21.88 -2.42 -10.37
N SER A 52 -22.63 -3.06 -9.48
CA SER A 52 -23.33 -2.33 -8.42
C SER A 52 -22.49 -2.19 -7.15
N LEU A 53 -21.49 -3.07 -6.97
CA LEU A 53 -20.56 -3.21 -5.85
C LEU A 53 -21.17 -2.94 -4.47
N PHE A 54 -21.43 -4.00 -3.73
CA PHE A 54 -22.06 -4.00 -2.40
C PHE A 54 -23.48 -3.43 -2.33
N LYS A 55 -24.01 -2.82 -3.40
CA LYS A 55 -25.42 -2.41 -3.44
C LYS A 55 -26.36 -3.61 -3.32
N ASN A 56 -27.27 -3.50 -2.36
CA ASN A 56 -28.27 -4.51 -2.07
C ASN A 56 -29.44 -4.46 -3.06
N VAL A 57 -30.07 -5.60 -3.31
CA VAL A 57 -31.34 -5.66 -4.04
C VAL A 57 -32.42 -5.06 -3.11
N PRO A 58 -33.16 -4.03 -3.55
CA PRO A 58 -34.08 -3.31 -2.68
C PRO A 58 -35.32 -4.15 -2.33
N LYS A 59 -36.01 -3.72 -1.27
CA LYS A 59 -37.30 -4.27 -0.84
C LYS A 59 -38.38 -4.14 -1.90
N SER A 60 -39.32 -5.09 -1.92
CA SER A 60 -40.43 -5.09 -2.86
C SER A 60 -41.72 -5.49 -2.16
N ALA A 61 -42.80 -4.73 -2.41
CA ALA A 61 -44.13 -5.05 -1.88
C ALA A 61 -44.59 -6.45 -2.30
N GLU A 62 -44.20 -6.91 -3.49
CA GLU A 62 -44.51 -8.27 -3.96
C GLU A 62 -43.73 -9.34 -3.20
N GLN A 63 -42.45 -9.09 -2.89
CA GLN A 63 -41.61 -10.01 -2.12
C GLN A 63 -42.09 -10.10 -0.67
N LYS A 64 -42.43 -8.95 -0.09
CA LYS A 64 -43.01 -8.84 1.24
C LYS A 64 -44.29 -9.66 1.38
N GLU A 65 -45.21 -9.56 0.43
CA GLU A 65 -46.47 -10.32 0.46
C GLU A 65 -46.23 -11.83 0.29
N LYS A 66 -45.30 -12.22 -0.59
CA LYS A 66 -44.91 -13.64 -0.77
C LYS A 66 -44.29 -14.24 0.50
N VAL A 67 -43.37 -13.53 1.16
CA VAL A 67 -42.74 -13.98 2.41
C VAL A 67 -43.76 -14.03 3.54
N ARG A 68 -44.68 -13.07 3.62
CA ARG A 68 -45.75 -13.07 4.63
C ARG A 68 -46.68 -14.28 4.49
N LYS A 69 -47.00 -14.68 3.26
CA LYS A 69 -47.86 -15.84 2.96
C LYS A 69 -47.12 -17.18 2.97
N ALA A 70 -45.81 -17.18 3.21
CA ALA A 70 -45.00 -18.40 3.19
C ALA A 70 -45.37 -19.41 4.28
N SER A 71 -46.02 -18.97 5.37
CA SER A 71 -46.54 -19.86 6.41
C SER A 71 -47.82 -20.60 6.00
N THR A 72 -48.55 -20.12 4.99
CA THR A 72 -49.84 -20.67 4.53
C THR A 72 -49.81 -21.24 3.11
N GLU A 73 -49.18 -20.53 2.16
CA GLU A 73 -49.11 -20.92 0.74
C GLU A 73 -47.79 -21.63 0.39
N GLY A 74 -46.79 -21.49 1.26
CA GLY A 74 -45.44 -22.02 1.07
C GLY A 74 -44.64 -21.26 0.02
N ILE A 75 -43.32 -21.42 0.08
CA ILE A 75 -42.39 -20.82 -0.88
C ILE A 75 -41.60 -21.92 -1.58
N ALA A 76 -41.41 -21.77 -2.90
CA ALA A 76 -40.57 -22.66 -3.67
C ALA A 76 -39.09 -22.42 -3.32
N ILE A 77 -38.41 -23.48 -2.85
CA ILE A 77 -36.97 -23.46 -2.56
C ILE A 77 -36.26 -24.32 -3.62
N GLN A 78 -35.20 -23.78 -4.21
CA GLN A 78 -34.39 -24.46 -5.21
C GLN A 78 -33.78 -25.74 -4.65
N GLY A 79 -33.80 -26.79 -5.47
CA GLY A 79 -33.36 -28.13 -5.09
C GLY A 79 -34.42 -28.98 -4.38
N GLN A 80 -35.60 -28.42 -4.05
CA GLN A 80 -36.73 -29.17 -3.49
C GLN A 80 -37.93 -29.18 -4.46
N GLN A 81 -38.63 -30.31 -4.53
CA GLN A 81 -39.88 -30.40 -5.29
C GLN A 81 -41.04 -29.85 -4.45
N GLY A 82 -41.67 -28.78 -4.94
CA GLY A 82 -42.87 -28.16 -4.34
C GLY A 82 -42.59 -26.93 -3.46
N SER A 83 -43.67 -26.27 -3.03
CA SER A 83 -43.62 -25.15 -2.09
C SER A 83 -43.51 -25.66 -0.66
N ARG A 84 -42.54 -25.13 0.11
CA ARG A 84 -42.32 -25.48 1.52
C ARG A 84 -42.98 -24.44 2.43
N LEU A 85 -43.77 -24.91 3.41
CA LEU A 85 -44.27 -24.05 4.49
C LEU A 85 -43.14 -23.68 5.44
N LEU A 86 -43.03 -22.39 5.76
CA LEU A 86 -41.97 -21.86 6.61
C LEU A 86 -42.52 -21.40 7.97
N PRO A 87 -41.81 -21.67 9.09
CA PRO A 87 -42.26 -21.27 10.42
C PRO A 87 -42.34 -19.75 10.59
N GLU A 88 -43.35 -19.25 11.30
CA GLU A 88 -43.49 -17.82 11.62
C GLU A 88 -42.26 -17.17 12.29
N PRO A 89 -41.52 -17.85 13.21
CA PRO A 89 -40.29 -17.28 13.76
C PRO A 89 -39.23 -16.98 12.69
N LEU A 90 -39.09 -17.85 11.70
CA LEU A 90 -38.14 -17.66 10.59
C LEU A 90 -38.55 -16.45 9.73
N LEU A 91 -39.84 -16.30 9.45
CA LEU A 91 -40.35 -15.16 8.67
C LEU A 91 -40.15 -13.84 9.43
N THR A 92 -40.36 -13.84 10.75
CA THR A 92 -40.12 -12.67 11.60
C THR A 92 -38.64 -12.29 11.59
N GLU A 93 -37.73 -13.24 11.74
CA GLU A 93 -36.28 -13.02 11.63
C GLU A 93 -35.89 -12.48 10.24
N ALA A 94 -36.55 -12.96 9.17
CA ALA A 94 -36.27 -12.51 7.80
C ALA A 94 -36.64 -11.04 7.59
N PHE A 95 -37.76 -10.58 8.17
CA PHE A 95 -38.12 -9.17 8.15
C PHE A 95 -37.12 -8.31 8.94
N ILE A 96 -36.65 -8.78 10.10
CA ILE A 96 -35.62 -8.06 10.87
C ILE A 96 -34.34 -7.90 10.04
N LEU A 97 -33.84 -8.96 9.39
CA LEU A 97 -32.65 -8.87 8.55
C LEU A 97 -32.87 -8.02 7.29
N SER A 98 -34.06 -8.09 6.71
CA SER A 98 -34.46 -7.22 5.59
C SER A 98 -34.40 -5.75 5.99
N ASP A 99 -34.88 -5.40 7.18
CA ASP A 99 -34.83 -4.05 7.73
C ASP A 99 -33.40 -3.62 8.12
N LEU A 100 -32.62 -4.52 8.71
CA LEU A 100 -31.26 -4.26 9.17
C LEU A 100 -30.30 -3.90 8.02
N PHE A 101 -30.30 -4.70 6.95
CA PHE A 101 -29.38 -4.54 5.81
C PHE A 101 -30.01 -3.82 4.61
N ASP A 102 -31.28 -3.42 4.72
CA ASP A 102 -32.07 -2.88 3.61
C ASP A 102 -32.00 -3.78 2.34
N ILE A 103 -32.25 -5.07 2.55
CA ILE A 103 -32.26 -6.11 1.51
C ILE A 103 -33.69 -6.60 1.26
N GLY A 104 -33.98 -7.03 0.04
CA GLY A 104 -35.26 -7.65 -0.31
C GLY A 104 -35.62 -8.84 0.58
N GLU A 105 -36.91 -9.02 0.85
CA GLU A 105 -37.40 -9.97 1.84
C GLU A 105 -37.08 -11.43 1.48
N LEU A 106 -37.07 -11.76 0.19
CA LEU A 106 -36.66 -13.10 -0.28
C LEU A 106 -35.16 -13.35 -0.08
N ALA A 107 -34.34 -12.31 -0.26
CA ALA A 107 -32.90 -12.38 -0.08
C ALA A 107 -32.53 -12.55 1.41
N ALA A 108 -33.25 -11.84 2.29
CA ALA A 108 -33.11 -11.98 3.74
C ALA A 108 -33.52 -13.39 4.22
N LEU A 109 -34.62 -13.92 3.68
CA LEU A 109 -35.08 -15.27 3.99
C LEU A 109 -34.08 -16.33 3.54
N GLU A 110 -33.53 -16.20 2.34
CA GLU A 110 -32.51 -17.12 1.85
C GLU A 110 -31.23 -17.06 2.69
N LEU A 111 -30.78 -15.87 3.06
CA LEU A 111 -29.63 -15.68 3.93
C LEU A 111 -29.81 -16.37 5.29
N LEU A 112 -31.03 -16.35 5.86
CA LEU A 112 -31.34 -17.09 7.08
C LEU A 112 -31.34 -18.59 6.90
N LEU A 113 -31.88 -19.09 5.79
CA LEU A 113 -31.85 -20.51 5.48
C LEU A 113 -30.41 -21.01 5.30
N ALA A 114 -29.55 -20.21 4.66
CA ALA A 114 -28.12 -20.47 4.59
C ALA A 114 -27.46 -20.44 5.98
N GLY A 115 -27.84 -19.49 6.84
CA GLY A 115 -27.40 -19.41 8.23
C GLY A 115 -27.80 -20.64 9.05
N GLU A 116 -29.02 -21.15 8.87
CA GLU A 116 -29.51 -22.37 9.51
C GLU A 116 -28.74 -23.61 9.01
N GLN A 117 -28.45 -23.69 7.71
CA GLN A 117 -27.64 -24.77 7.14
C GLN A 117 -26.19 -24.75 7.63
N GLN A 118 -25.61 -23.56 7.84
CA GLN A 118 -24.23 -23.40 8.30
C GLN A 118 -24.07 -23.42 9.81
N GLN A 119 -25.16 -23.32 10.57
CA GLN A 119 -25.17 -23.30 12.03
C GLN A 119 -24.34 -24.42 12.72
N PRO A 120 -24.25 -25.67 12.19
CA PRO A 120 -23.40 -26.70 12.77
C PRO A 120 -21.90 -26.33 12.85
N HIS A 121 -21.41 -25.44 11.98
CA HIS A 121 -20.02 -24.96 11.99
C HIS A 121 -19.78 -23.85 13.02
N PHE A 122 -20.84 -23.28 13.58
CA PHE A 122 -20.80 -22.14 14.50
C PHE A 122 -21.49 -22.48 15.84
N PRO A 123 -20.86 -23.33 16.68
CA PRO A 123 -21.47 -23.79 17.92
C PRO A 123 -21.77 -22.61 18.85
N GLY A 124 -23.00 -22.54 19.34
CA GLY A 124 -23.47 -21.50 20.26
C GLY A 124 -23.99 -20.21 19.58
N LEU A 125 -24.00 -20.14 18.24
CA LEU A 125 -24.63 -19.03 17.52
C LEU A 125 -26.03 -19.41 17.02
N THR A 126 -26.94 -18.43 17.00
CA THR A 126 -28.25 -18.58 16.36
C THR A 126 -28.12 -18.40 14.86
N ARG A 127 -29.05 -18.97 14.06
CA ARG A 127 -29.05 -18.78 12.60
C ARG A 127 -29.03 -17.32 12.15
N GLY A 128 -29.65 -16.41 12.92
CA GLY A 128 -29.62 -14.97 12.64
C GLY A 128 -28.23 -14.35 12.80
N LEU A 129 -27.47 -14.76 13.83
CA LEU A 129 -26.08 -14.33 14.00
C LEU A 129 -25.18 -14.91 12.89
N VAL A 130 -25.38 -16.18 12.54
CA VAL A 130 -24.67 -16.79 11.41
C VAL A 130 -25.01 -16.06 10.11
N ALA A 131 -26.26 -15.69 9.87
CA ALA A 131 -26.67 -14.90 8.71
C ALA A 131 -25.96 -13.55 8.61
N VAL A 132 -25.69 -12.87 9.74
CA VAL A 132 -24.88 -11.63 9.77
C VAL A 132 -23.45 -11.90 9.30
N LEU A 133 -22.82 -13.00 9.74
CA LEU A 133 -21.50 -13.41 9.25
C LEU A 133 -21.52 -13.71 7.75
N LEU A 134 -22.50 -14.49 7.28
CA LEU A 134 -22.61 -14.87 5.86
C LEU A 134 -22.87 -13.66 4.96
N TYR A 135 -23.58 -12.64 5.45
CA TYR A 135 -23.78 -11.39 4.71
C TYR A 135 -22.44 -10.71 4.41
N TRP A 136 -21.61 -10.51 5.44
CA TRP A 136 -20.31 -9.87 5.27
C TRP A 136 -19.30 -10.77 4.55
N ASP A 137 -19.31 -12.08 4.77
CA ASP A 137 -18.50 -13.04 4.00
C ASP A 137 -18.85 -12.99 2.51
N GLY A 138 -20.13 -12.86 2.14
CA GLY A 138 -20.56 -12.71 0.75
C GLY A 138 -20.01 -11.44 0.10
N LYS A 139 -20.01 -10.31 0.83
CA LYS A 139 -19.38 -9.05 0.38
C LYS A 139 -17.87 -9.21 0.22
N LEU A 140 -17.23 -9.85 1.19
CA LEU A 140 -15.79 -10.13 1.14
C LEU A 140 -15.41 -11.01 -0.05
N CYS A 141 -16.21 -12.04 -0.36
CA CYS A 141 -16.02 -12.87 -1.54
C CYS A 141 -16.01 -12.06 -2.83
N VAL A 142 -16.94 -11.10 -2.98
CA VAL A 142 -16.96 -10.20 -4.16
C VAL A 142 -15.75 -9.30 -4.21
N ALA A 143 -15.35 -8.71 -3.07
CA ALA A 143 -14.18 -7.83 -3.01
C ALA A 143 -12.88 -8.59 -3.31
N ASN A 144 -12.71 -9.79 -2.75
CA ASN A 144 -11.57 -10.66 -3.02
C ASN A 144 -11.55 -11.11 -4.48
N SER A 145 -12.70 -11.53 -5.04
CA SER A 145 -12.81 -11.85 -6.46
C SER A 145 -12.37 -10.67 -7.33
N LEU A 146 -12.84 -9.46 -7.03
CA LEU A 146 -12.47 -8.26 -7.76
C LEU A 146 -10.96 -8.02 -7.70
N ARG A 147 -10.37 -8.06 -6.50
CA ARG A 147 -8.93 -7.87 -6.29
C ARG A 147 -8.13 -8.88 -7.11
N THR A 148 -8.46 -10.16 -7.02
CA THR A 148 -7.74 -11.23 -7.72
C THR A 148 -7.90 -11.15 -9.24
N LEU A 149 -9.08 -10.76 -9.75
CA LEU A 149 -9.30 -10.51 -11.18
C LEU A 149 -8.48 -9.32 -11.69
N ILE A 150 -8.27 -8.29 -10.87
CA ILE A 150 -7.42 -7.14 -11.21
C ILE A 150 -5.95 -7.54 -11.18
N GLN A 151 -5.52 -8.35 -10.21
CA GLN A 151 -4.14 -8.84 -10.11
C GLN A 151 -3.75 -9.75 -11.28
N SER A 152 -4.71 -10.47 -11.89
CA SER A 152 -4.44 -11.34 -13.05
C SER A 152 -4.38 -10.61 -14.39
N ARG A 153 -4.59 -9.30 -14.40
CA ARG A 153 -4.54 -8.49 -15.62
C ARG A 153 -3.13 -8.46 -16.20
N HIS A 154 -3.06 -8.13 -17.49
CA HIS A 154 -1.81 -7.68 -18.08
C HIS A 154 -1.44 -6.30 -17.52
N GLY A 155 -0.18 -6.09 -17.18
CA GLY A 155 0.28 -4.76 -16.80
C GLY A 155 1.73 -4.68 -16.37
N LYS A 156 2.08 -3.51 -15.82
CA LYS A 156 3.46 -3.00 -15.79
C LYS A 156 4.35 -3.54 -14.67
N THR A 157 3.78 -3.90 -13.52
CA THR A 157 4.59 -4.13 -12.31
C THR A 157 4.84 -5.62 -12.02
N PHE A 158 3.87 -6.50 -12.31
CA PHE A 158 4.02 -7.94 -12.07
C PHE A 158 3.14 -8.77 -12.99
N THR A 159 3.51 -10.03 -13.19
CA THR A 159 2.74 -11.02 -13.95
C THR A 159 2.51 -12.26 -13.09
N LEU A 160 1.33 -12.90 -13.24
CA LEU A 160 0.99 -14.14 -12.54
C LEU A 160 1.28 -15.40 -13.37
N ASP A 161 2.01 -15.28 -14.48
CA ASP A 161 2.34 -16.36 -15.44
C ASP A 161 1.12 -17.24 -15.82
N LEU A 162 0.00 -16.57 -16.13
CA LEU A 162 -1.25 -17.21 -16.50
C LEU A 162 -1.37 -17.35 -18.02
N ASN A 163 -2.28 -18.21 -18.47
CA ASN A 163 -2.61 -18.35 -19.89
C ASN A 163 -3.10 -16.99 -20.47
N GLY A 164 -2.59 -16.60 -21.65
CA GLY A 164 -2.94 -15.34 -22.31
C GLY A 164 -4.44 -15.16 -22.55
N GLU A 165 -5.20 -16.23 -22.81
CA GLU A 165 -6.67 -16.16 -22.94
C GLU A 165 -7.34 -15.76 -21.61
N LEU A 166 -6.85 -16.27 -20.48
CA LEU A 166 -7.35 -15.95 -19.15
C LEU A 166 -7.00 -14.50 -18.77
N VAL A 167 -5.78 -14.07 -19.08
CA VAL A 167 -5.35 -12.68 -18.89
C VAL A 167 -6.22 -11.72 -19.73
N ALA A 168 -6.49 -12.05 -20.99
CA ALA A 168 -7.33 -11.25 -21.88
C ALA A 168 -8.79 -11.18 -21.38
N LEU A 169 -9.35 -12.31 -20.92
CA LEU A 169 -10.70 -12.36 -20.34
C LEU A 169 -10.82 -11.45 -19.12
N THR A 170 -9.89 -11.58 -18.17
CA THR A 170 -9.91 -10.81 -16.92
C THR A 170 -9.65 -9.32 -17.17
N THR A 171 -8.75 -8.99 -18.10
CA THR A 171 -8.47 -7.62 -18.54
C THR A 171 -9.71 -6.96 -19.14
N CYS A 172 -10.35 -7.59 -20.14
CA CYS A 172 -11.58 -7.06 -20.76
C CYS A 172 -12.71 -6.87 -19.75
N PHE A 173 -12.92 -7.86 -18.87
CA PHE A 173 -13.96 -7.78 -17.84
C PHE A 173 -13.74 -6.60 -16.89
N THR A 174 -12.52 -6.45 -16.38
CA THR A 174 -12.19 -5.39 -15.40
C THR A 174 -12.09 -3.99 -16.05
N ASP A 175 -11.70 -3.88 -17.32
CA ASP A 175 -11.78 -2.63 -18.10
C ASP A 175 -13.22 -2.11 -18.18
N GLU A 176 -14.19 -3.01 -18.43
CA GLU A 176 -15.59 -2.62 -18.45
C GLU A 176 -16.04 -2.11 -17.07
N LEU A 177 -15.63 -2.76 -15.98
CA LEU A 177 -15.97 -2.29 -14.62
C LEU A 177 -15.42 -0.88 -14.37
N MET A 178 -14.16 -0.63 -14.73
CA MET A 178 -13.52 0.67 -14.59
C MET A 178 -14.20 1.75 -15.43
N SER A 179 -14.54 1.44 -16.69
CA SER A 179 -15.27 2.36 -17.58
C SER A 179 -16.62 2.81 -17.02
N ARG A 180 -17.22 2.01 -16.12
CA ARG A 180 -18.48 2.33 -15.46
C ARG A 180 -18.29 3.02 -14.10
N GLY A 181 -17.09 3.47 -13.74
CA GLY A 181 -16.83 4.25 -12.53
C GLY A 181 -16.55 3.41 -11.28
N LEU A 182 -15.85 2.28 -11.44
CA LEU A 182 -15.45 1.42 -10.31
C LEU A 182 -14.65 2.18 -9.25
N THR A 183 -13.72 3.05 -9.64
CA THR A 183 -12.87 3.83 -8.70
C THR A 183 -13.71 4.61 -7.70
N LYS A 184 -14.64 5.43 -8.20
CA LYS A 184 -15.50 6.27 -7.35
C LYS A 184 -16.33 5.42 -6.39
N ARG A 185 -16.84 4.27 -6.85
CA ARG A 185 -17.60 3.34 -5.98
C ARG A 185 -16.73 2.75 -4.88
N ILE A 186 -15.51 2.30 -5.20
CA ILE A 186 -14.58 1.76 -4.20
C ILE A 186 -14.29 2.83 -3.14
N LEU A 187 -13.94 4.06 -3.56
CA LEU A 187 -13.63 5.16 -2.64
C LEU A 187 -14.83 5.54 -1.76
N THR A 188 -16.05 5.55 -2.31
CA THR A 188 -17.29 5.77 -1.55
C THR A 188 -17.53 4.65 -0.54
N LEU A 189 -17.37 3.39 -0.92
CA LEU A 189 -17.57 2.27 0.01
C LEU A 189 -16.53 2.25 1.13
N VAL A 190 -15.27 2.56 0.83
CA VAL A 190 -14.20 2.62 1.84
C VAL A 190 -14.46 3.72 2.88
N SER A 191 -15.07 4.84 2.47
CA SER A 191 -15.44 5.93 3.39
C SER A 191 -16.74 5.68 4.16
N GLU A 192 -17.73 5.03 3.54
CA GLU A 192 -19.03 4.75 4.17
C GLU A 192 -18.98 3.56 5.13
N ILE A 193 -18.23 2.50 4.80
CA ILE A 193 -18.15 1.30 5.65
C ILE A 193 -17.29 1.61 6.87
N ASN A 194 -17.93 1.65 8.03
CA ASN A 194 -17.27 1.89 9.31
C ASN A 194 -17.72 0.86 10.34
N VAL A 195 -16.74 0.18 10.98
CA VAL A 195 -17.01 -0.88 11.97
C VAL A 195 -17.90 -0.37 13.10
N THR A 196 -17.65 0.83 13.62
CA THR A 196 -18.43 1.42 14.72
C THR A 196 -19.88 1.66 14.32
N GLN A 197 -20.11 2.28 13.15
CA GLN A 197 -21.46 2.55 12.67
C GLN A 197 -22.24 1.26 12.39
N GLU A 198 -21.59 0.27 11.79
CA GLU A 198 -22.19 -1.03 11.53
C GLU A 198 -22.49 -1.79 12.84
N PHE A 199 -21.61 -1.70 13.84
CA PHE A 199 -21.87 -2.29 15.16
C PHE A 199 -23.06 -1.63 15.86
N GLU A 200 -23.19 -0.30 15.79
CA GLU A 200 -24.36 0.40 16.33
C GLU A 200 -25.67 -0.04 15.66
N ARG A 201 -25.64 -0.26 14.33
CA ARG A 201 -26.78 -0.79 13.58
C ARG A 201 -27.13 -2.21 14.01
N LEU A 202 -26.14 -3.11 14.04
CA LEU A 202 -26.31 -4.51 14.45
C LEU A 202 -26.78 -4.64 15.91
N GLN A 203 -26.30 -3.76 16.80
CA GLN A 203 -26.66 -3.80 18.21
C GLN A 203 -28.14 -3.49 18.46
N LYS A 204 -28.73 -2.56 17.68
CA LYS A 204 -30.16 -2.20 17.79
C LYS A 204 -31.08 -3.41 17.57
N GLU A 205 -30.75 -4.24 16.60
CA GLU A 205 -31.54 -5.44 16.24
C GLU A 205 -31.02 -6.73 16.88
N ARG A 206 -30.19 -6.64 17.92
CA ARG A 206 -29.58 -7.81 18.60
C ARG A 206 -28.79 -8.74 17.65
N GLY A 207 -28.23 -8.18 16.58
CA GLY A 207 -27.40 -8.87 15.59
C GLY A 207 -25.95 -9.12 16.03
N LEU A 208 -25.60 -8.85 17.29
CA LEU A 208 -24.27 -9.09 17.86
C LEU A 208 -24.34 -10.16 18.95
N GLY A 209 -23.61 -11.26 18.74
CA GLY A 209 -23.47 -12.36 19.69
C GLY A 209 -22.37 -12.14 20.74
N ASN A 210 -21.70 -13.25 21.08
CA ASN A 210 -20.57 -13.29 22.01
C ASN A 210 -19.31 -12.57 21.47
N GLU A 211 -18.27 -12.48 22.29
CA GLU A 211 -17.01 -11.81 21.93
C GLU A 211 -16.37 -12.37 20.66
N LYS A 212 -16.43 -13.70 20.47
CA LYS A 212 -15.93 -14.36 19.26
C LYS A 212 -16.66 -13.88 18.01
N HIS A 213 -18.00 -13.88 18.04
CA HIS A 213 -18.81 -13.39 16.93
C HIS A 213 -18.57 -11.91 16.64
N ARG A 214 -18.45 -11.07 17.68
CA ARG A 214 -18.13 -9.65 17.51
C ARG A 214 -16.78 -9.47 16.81
N LYS A 215 -15.76 -10.23 17.21
CA LYS A 215 -14.46 -10.20 16.54
C LYS A 215 -14.57 -10.61 15.07
N GLU A 216 -15.23 -11.74 14.77
CA GLU A 216 -15.40 -12.24 13.40
C GLU A 216 -16.14 -11.24 12.50
N VAL A 217 -17.21 -10.61 12.99
CA VAL A 217 -17.93 -9.55 12.24
C VAL A 217 -17.02 -8.34 12.01
N SER A 218 -16.29 -7.90 13.03
CA SER A 218 -15.35 -6.77 12.90
C SER A 218 -14.26 -7.06 11.88
N ASP A 219 -13.70 -8.28 11.89
CA ASP A 219 -12.63 -8.68 10.99
C ASP A 219 -13.14 -8.76 9.56
N LEU A 220 -14.32 -9.36 9.30
CA LEU A 220 -14.94 -9.38 7.97
C LEU A 220 -15.19 -7.98 7.41
N ILE A 221 -15.67 -7.03 8.22
CA ILE A 221 -15.89 -5.64 7.80
C ILE A 221 -14.56 -4.96 7.43
N ARG A 222 -13.52 -5.16 8.26
CA ARG A 222 -12.17 -4.61 7.99
C ARG A 222 -11.57 -5.21 6.72
N GLU A 223 -11.66 -6.52 6.56
CA GLU A 223 -11.17 -7.24 5.38
C GLU A 223 -11.91 -6.82 4.10
N CYS A 224 -13.22 -6.54 4.16
CA CYS A 224 -13.94 -5.97 3.03
C CYS A 224 -13.34 -4.62 2.60
N ARG A 225 -13.10 -3.71 3.56
CA ARG A 225 -12.50 -2.40 3.27
C ARG A 225 -11.08 -2.54 2.72
N GLN A 226 -10.28 -3.44 3.28
CA GLN A 226 -8.92 -3.71 2.82
C GLN A 226 -8.93 -4.25 1.39
N ALA A 227 -9.72 -5.30 1.09
CA ALA A 227 -9.79 -5.90 -0.24
C ALA A 227 -10.25 -4.91 -1.32
N LEU A 228 -11.15 -3.97 -0.96
CA LEU A 228 -11.56 -2.88 -1.83
C LEU A 228 -10.40 -1.90 -2.12
N ALA A 229 -9.65 -1.47 -1.11
CA ALA A 229 -8.49 -0.60 -1.31
C ALA A 229 -7.36 -1.31 -2.08
N ASP A 230 -7.08 -2.57 -1.76
CA ASP A 230 -6.12 -3.41 -2.46
C ASP A 230 -6.50 -3.61 -3.93
N SER A 231 -7.80 -3.60 -4.26
CA SER A 231 -8.27 -3.68 -5.66
C SER A 231 -7.82 -2.45 -6.45
N LEU A 232 -7.91 -1.25 -5.85
CA LEU A 232 -7.39 -0.02 -6.48
C LEU A 232 -5.88 -0.01 -6.54
N PHE A 233 -5.21 -0.41 -5.46
CA PHE A 233 -3.75 -0.57 -5.48
C PHE A 233 -3.30 -1.50 -6.61
N SER A 234 -3.86 -2.71 -6.68
CA SER A 234 -3.58 -3.69 -7.73
C SER A 234 -3.86 -3.13 -9.12
N TRP A 235 -4.92 -2.35 -9.28
CA TRP A 235 -5.21 -1.68 -10.55
C TRP A 235 -4.06 -0.77 -10.97
N THR A 236 -3.62 0.12 -10.08
CA THR A 236 -2.57 1.11 -10.38
C THR A 236 -1.18 0.50 -10.62
N CYS A 237 -0.92 -0.68 -10.07
CA CYS A 237 0.26 -1.48 -10.39
C CYS A 237 0.21 -2.06 -11.80
N GLN A 238 -0.98 -2.28 -12.36
CA GLN A 238 -1.13 -2.90 -13.69
C GLN A 238 -1.43 -1.88 -14.79
N SER A 239 -2.23 -0.88 -14.51
CA SER A 239 -2.75 0.08 -15.49
C SER A 239 -2.86 1.49 -14.89
N PRO A 240 -2.70 2.56 -15.68
CA PRO A 240 -2.90 3.92 -15.20
C PRO A 240 -4.38 4.20 -14.87
N LEU A 241 -4.61 5.20 -14.03
CA LEU A 241 -5.94 5.77 -13.80
C LEU A 241 -6.22 6.91 -14.78
N THR A 242 -7.50 7.14 -15.05
CA THR A 242 -7.94 8.32 -15.78
C THR A 242 -7.75 9.57 -14.93
N LYS A 243 -7.73 10.75 -15.56
CA LYS A 243 -7.65 12.04 -14.85
C LYS A 243 -8.67 12.16 -13.72
N ASP A 244 -9.94 11.86 -14.00
CA ASP A 244 -11.02 12.02 -13.02
C ASP A 244 -10.92 11.02 -11.86
N ASP A 245 -10.42 9.81 -12.13
CA ASP A 245 -10.19 8.78 -11.12
C ASP A 245 -9.00 9.11 -10.22
N THR A 246 -7.90 9.60 -10.79
CA THR A 246 -6.75 10.09 -10.02
C THR A 246 -7.13 11.26 -9.13
N LEU A 247 -7.92 12.21 -9.64
CA LEU A 247 -8.41 13.34 -8.83
C LEU A 247 -9.37 12.91 -7.73
N ALA A 248 -10.21 11.89 -7.98
CA ALA A 248 -11.07 11.31 -6.95
C ALA A 248 -10.26 10.64 -5.84
N LEU A 249 -9.20 9.91 -6.19
CA LEU A 249 -8.28 9.30 -5.22
C LEU A 249 -7.57 10.36 -4.38
N ILE A 250 -7.02 11.40 -5.01
CA ILE A 250 -6.41 12.55 -4.29
C ILE A 250 -7.44 13.20 -3.35
N GLY A 251 -8.66 13.45 -3.84
CA GLY A 251 -9.74 14.03 -3.03
C GLY A 251 -10.14 13.17 -1.83
N HIS A 252 -10.05 11.84 -1.92
CA HIS A 252 -10.26 10.96 -0.78
C HIS A 252 -9.11 11.08 0.24
N LEU A 253 -7.86 11.01 -0.23
CA LEU A 253 -6.66 11.07 0.62
C LEU A 253 -6.54 12.39 1.38
N GLU A 254 -7.06 13.50 0.85
CA GLU A 254 -7.17 14.78 1.55
C GLU A 254 -7.95 14.72 2.87
N THR A 255 -8.89 13.79 2.97
CA THR A 255 -9.81 13.65 4.10
C THR A 255 -9.35 12.64 5.15
N VAL A 256 -8.29 11.88 4.85
CA VAL A 256 -7.73 10.83 5.71
C VAL A 256 -7.10 11.44 6.96
N THR A 257 -7.19 10.72 8.08
CA THR A 257 -6.63 11.09 9.38
C THR A 257 -5.74 9.97 9.89
N ALA A 258 -4.73 10.30 10.68
CA ALA A 258 -3.82 9.33 11.27
C ALA A 258 -4.50 8.57 12.41
N GLN A 259 -3.96 7.41 12.72
CA GLN A 259 -4.27 6.67 13.94
C GLN A 259 -3.72 7.39 15.18
N ALA A 260 -4.06 6.87 16.37
CA ALA A 260 -3.66 7.48 17.64
C ALA A 260 -2.13 7.51 17.86
N ASP A 261 -1.41 6.60 17.22
CA ASP A 261 0.06 6.51 17.25
C ASP A 261 0.74 7.35 16.15
N GLY A 262 -0.04 8.04 15.31
CA GLY A 262 0.47 8.82 14.17
C GLY A 262 0.62 8.04 12.87
N SER A 263 0.40 6.72 12.88
CA SER A 263 0.49 5.86 11.69
C SER A 263 -0.73 5.96 10.77
N LEU A 264 -0.60 5.51 9.53
CA LEU A 264 -1.74 5.26 8.65
C LEU A 264 -2.39 3.92 9.00
N ASP A 265 -3.71 3.83 8.81
CA ASP A 265 -4.37 2.53 8.76
C ASP A 265 -4.08 1.81 7.44
N SER A 266 -4.14 0.47 7.44
CA SER A 266 -3.79 -0.36 6.29
C SER A 266 -4.62 -0.07 5.02
N VAL A 267 -5.86 0.41 5.19
CA VAL A 267 -6.73 0.77 4.06
C VAL A 267 -6.24 2.08 3.44
N SER A 268 -5.97 3.09 4.26
CA SER A 268 -5.38 4.35 3.80
C SER A 268 -4.01 4.12 3.16
N LEU A 269 -3.17 3.26 3.76
CA LEU A 269 -1.87 2.90 3.20
C LEU A 269 -2.02 2.35 1.77
N ALA A 270 -2.92 1.38 1.54
CA ALA A 270 -3.16 0.81 0.21
C ALA A 270 -3.57 1.88 -0.82
N LEU A 271 -4.42 2.83 -0.45
CA LEU A 271 -4.84 3.93 -1.32
C LEU A 271 -3.71 4.93 -1.61
N VAL A 272 -2.85 5.21 -0.62
CA VAL A 272 -1.65 6.03 -0.82
C VAL A 272 -0.70 5.34 -1.78
N MET A 273 -0.46 4.04 -1.59
CA MET A 273 0.38 3.27 -2.50
C MET A 273 -0.21 3.22 -3.90
N ALA A 274 -1.54 3.15 -4.04
CA ALA A 274 -2.21 3.25 -5.33
C ALA A 274 -1.88 4.57 -6.04
N LEU A 275 -1.97 5.70 -5.34
CA LEU A 275 -1.58 7.00 -5.91
C LEU A 275 -0.09 7.05 -6.25
N LEU A 276 0.79 6.55 -5.38
CA LEU A 276 2.23 6.53 -5.63
C LEU A 276 2.60 5.71 -6.88
N TYR A 277 1.88 4.63 -7.17
CA TYR A 277 2.03 3.84 -8.39
C TYR A 277 1.39 4.49 -9.62
N CYS A 278 0.35 5.32 -9.47
CA CYS A 278 -0.15 6.17 -10.56
C CYS A 278 0.89 7.20 -10.99
N LEU A 279 1.67 7.74 -10.06
CA LEU A 279 2.71 8.73 -10.33
C LEU A 279 4.04 8.09 -10.75
N ASP A 280 4.18 6.77 -10.63
CA ASP A 280 5.43 6.08 -10.90
C ASP A 280 5.75 5.99 -12.39
N ILE A 281 6.96 6.40 -12.73
CA ILE A 281 7.55 6.32 -14.07
C ILE A 281 8.98 5.78 -14.04
N SER A 282 9.42 5.22 -12.89
CA SER A 282 10.77 4.67 -12.71
C SER A 282 11.08 3.50 -13.64
N PHE A 283 10.05 2.75 -14.07
CA PHE A 283 10.19 1.63 -15.01
C PHE A 283 10.66 2.06 -16.41
N ILE A 284 10.54 3.34 -16.78
CA ILE A 284 11.03 3.85 -18.07
C ILE A 284 12.55 3.69 -18.19
N GLU A 285 13.28 3.80 -17.07
CA GLU A 285 14.74 3.64 -17.04
C GLU A 285 15.19 2.19 -17.21
N GLN A 286 14.30 1.21 -16.95
CA GLN A 286 14.64 -0.21 -16.90
C GLN A 286 14.71 -0.88 -18.29
N GLY A 287 14.42 -0.16 -19.38
CA GLY A 287 14.71 -0.62 -20.75
C GLY A 287 14.01 -1.93 -21.13
N THR A 288 12.77 -2.14 -20.68
CA THR A 288 11.97 -3.34 -20.98
C THR A 288 11.62 -3.44 -22.46
N GLU A 289 11.40 -4.66 -22.98
CA GLU A 289 11.05 -4.89 -24.39
C GLU A 289 9.76 -4.16 -24.79
N ASP A 290 8.79 -4.02 -23.87
CA ASP A 290 7.51 -3.34 -24.09
C ASP A 290 7.54 -1.82 -23.80
N ARG A 291 8.72 -1.20 -23.71
CA ARG A 291 8.85 0.19 -23.27
C ARG A 291 8.03 1.16 -24.13
N GLU A 292 8.04 1.02 -25.45
CA GLU A 292 7.33 1.96 -26.32
C GLU A 292 5.80 1.90 -26.16
N ASP A 293 5.24 0.71 -26.03
CA ASP A 293 3.80 0.51 -25.80
C ASP A 293 3.39 1.04 -24.43
N LEU A 294 4.21 0.81 -23.41
CA LEU A 294 3.99 1.37 -22.07
C LEU A 294 4.06 2.91 -22.06
N LEU A 295 4.99 3.51 -22.79
CA LEU A 295 5.10 4.97 -22.90
C LEU A 295 3.85 5.60 -23.54
N GLN A 296 3.25 4.94 -24.54
CA GLN A 296 2.02 5.41 -25.18
C GLN A 296 0.77 5.24 -24.30
N ALA A 297 0.78 4.27 -23.39
CA ALA A 297 -0.35 4.00 -22.52
C ALA A 297 -0.44 4.94 -21.30
N LEU A 298 0.62 5.69 -20.96
CA LEU A 298 0.69 6.50 -19.74
C LEU A 298 0.11 7.92 -19.95
N PRO A 299 -0.96 8.29 -19.25
CA PRO A 299 -1.53 9.65 -19.31
C PRO A 299 -0.52 10.74 -18.91
N LEU A 300 0.45 10.40 -18.06
CA LEU A 300 1.54 11.31 -17.67
C LEU A 300 2.42 11.78 -18.83
N LEU A 301 2.50 10.99 -19.90
CA LEU A 301 3.30 11.29 -21.09
C LEU A 301 2.46 11.73 -22.28
N THR A 302 1.20 11.29 -22.34
CA THR A 302 0.34 11.49 -23.51
C THR A 302 -0.70 12.59 -23.32
N GLU A 303 -1.09 12.91 -22.08
CA GLU A 303 -2.20 13.81 -21.78
C GLU A 303 -1.78 15.04 -20.95
N ARG A 304 -1.54 16.18 -21.61
CA ARG A 304 -1.23 17.45 -20.90
C ARG A 304 -2.31 17.85 -19.89
N GLN A 305 -3.58 17.58 -20.18
CA GLN A 305 -4.68 17.90 -19.26
C GLN A 305 -4.64 17.06 -17.98
N TYR A 306 -4.16 15.81 -18.05
CA TYR A 306 -3.96 14.97 -16.88
C TYR A 306 -2.88 15.58 -15.98
N VAL A 307 -1.71 15.88 -16.55
CA VAL A 307 -0.57 16.47 -15.83
C VAL A 307 -0.96 17.81 -15.20
N SER A 308 -1.63 18.68 -15.96
CA SER A 308 -2.11 19.97 -15.47
C SER A 308 -3.04 19.83 -14.27
N ALA A 309 -4.03 18.94 -14.34
CA ALA A 309 -5.01 18.78 -13.28
C ALA A 309 -4.40 18.19 -12.00
N VAL A 310 -3.55 17.17 -12.12
CA VAL A 310 -2.82 16.59 -10.98
C VAL A 310 -1.87 17.62 -10.38
N HIS A 311 -1.13 18.35 -11.22
CA HIS A 311 -0.19 19.39 -10.79
C HIS A 311 -0.90 20.48 -9.98
N SER A 312 -1.97 21.06 -10.51
CA SER A 312 -2.75 22.08 -9.81
C SER A 312 -3.35 21.57 -8.50
N ARG A 313 -3.77 20.30 -8.44
CA ARG A 313 -4.32 19.72 -7.21
C ARG A 313 -3.25 19.53 -6.12
N LEU A 314 -2.02 19.19 -6.47
CA LEU A 314 -0.93 18.96 -5.53
C LEU A 314 -0.18 20.24 -5.14
N MET A 315 -0.06 21.20 -6.06
CA MET A 315 0.56 22.51 -5.82
C MET A 315 -0.37 23.44 -5.07
N ASP A 316 -1.53 23.73 -5.67
CA ASP A 316 -2.43 24.81 -5.25
C ASP A 316 -3.66 24.28 -4.48
N GLY A 317 -3.69 22.98 -4.20
CA GLY A 317 -4.78 22.33 -3.50
C GLY A 317 -4.96 22.81 -2.06
N GLN A 318 -6.16 22.53 -1.52
CA GLN A 318 -6.44 22.73 -0.10
C GLN A 318 -5.45 21.96 0.78
N PRO A 319 -5.14 22.46 1.99
CA PRO A 319 -4.32 21.71 2.93
C PRO A 319 -5.00 20.38 3.29
N TRP A 320 -4.23 19.30 3.26
CA TRP A 320 -4.74 17.98 3.62
C TRP A 320 -4.87 17.89 5.14
N LYS A 321 -5.80 17.06 5.64
CA LYS A 321 -5.89 16.80 7.09
C LYS A 321 -4.60 16.19 7.66
N LEU A 322 -3.85 15.46 6.83
CA LEU A 322 -2.51 14.98 7.12
C LEU A 322 -1.48 15.69 6.23
N PRO A 323 -0.81 16.73 6.73
CA PRO A 323 0.21 17.46 5.97
C PRO A 323 1.37 16.56 5.53
N GLY A 324 1.80 15.63 6.38
CA GLY A 324 2.86 14.68 6.04
C GLY A 324 2.50 13.76 4.87
N LEU A 325 1.21 13.38 4.76
CA LEU A 325 0.75 12.60 3.62
C LEU A 325 0.78 13.41 2.32
N GLN A 326 0.32 14.67 2.38
CA GLN A 326 0.43 15.60 1.26
C GLN A 326 1.89 15.77 0.82
N ALA A 327 2.81 15.86 1.78
CA ALA A 327 4.24 15.97 1.54
C ALA A 327 4.82 14.77 0.78
N VAL A 328 4.40 13.54 1.13
CA VAL A 328 4.79 12.31 0.40
C VAL A 328 4.29 12.35 -1.04
N CYS A 329 3.03 12.72 -1.27
CA CYS A 329 2.47 12.82 -2.63
C CYS A 329 3.15 13.92 -3.46
N ARG A 330 3.49 15.07 -2.84
CA ARG A 330 4.24 16.16 -3.48
C ARG A 330 5.65 15.73 -3.86
N LEU A 331 6.36 15.01 -2.97
CA LEU A 331 7.69 14.49 -3.28
C LEU A 331 7.64 13.49 -4.44
N ALA A 332 6.71 12.55 -4.41
CA ALA A 332 6.52 11.60 -5.50
C ALA A 332 6.25 12.32 -6.83
N TRP A 333 5.38 13.34 -6.82
CA TRP A 333 5.10 14.13 -8.00
C TRP A 333 6.30 14.93 -8.50
N ALA A 334 7.08 15.52 -7.60
CA ALA A 334 8.30 16.25 -7.93
C ALA A 334 9.31 15.35 -8.64
N LEU A 335 9.48 14.11 -8.17
CA LEU A 335 10.38 13.13 -8.78
C LEU A 335 9.88 12.67 -10.15
N SER A 336 8.58 12.45 -10.30
CA SER A 336 8.00 12.18 -11.61
C SER A 336 8.23 13.33 -12.59
N LEU A 337 8.01 14.57 -12.19
CA LEU A 337 8.30 15.73 -13.03
C LEU A 337 9.78 15.84 -13.41
N ARG A 338 10.68 15.52 -12.47
CA ARG A 338 12.13 15.49 -12.72
C ARG A 338 12.49 14.44 -13.78
N VAL A 339 11.95 13.22 -13.71
CA VAL A 339 12.18 12.21 -14.76
C VAL A 339 11.54 12.64 -16.09
N LEU A 340 10.31 13.18 -16.06
CA LEU A 340 9.64 13.69 -17.26
C LEU A 340 10.48 14.75 -17.97
N SER A 341 11.13 15.66 -17.23
CA SER A 341 11.99 16.71 -17.79
C SER A 341 13.19 16.17 -18.58
N GLN A 342 13.59 14.91 -18.31
CA GLN A 342 14.70 14.25 -18.99
C GLN A 342 14.25 13.50 -20.25
N LEU A 343 12.94 13.31 -20.43
CA LEU A 343 12.35 12.59 -21.57
C LEU A 343 11.98 13.57 -22.70
N PRO A 344 12.06 13.15 -23.98
CA PRO A 344 11.64 13.99 -25.11
C PRO A 344 10.19 14.49 -24.99
N GLN A 345 9.30 13.65 -24.47
CA GLN A 345 7.88 13.96 -24.23
C GLN A 345 7.70 15.08 -23.19
N GLY A 346 8.65 15.26 -22.26
CA GLY A 346 8.62 16.32 -21.26
C GLY A 346 8.80 17.72 -21.81
N SER A 347 9.32 17.87 -23.03
CA SER A 347 9.49 19.18 -23.69
C SER A 347 8.16 19.94 -23.86
N GLY A 348 7.02 19.25 -23.97
CA GLY A 348 5.69 19.84 -24.02
C GLY A 348 5.10 20.21 -22.66
N LEU A 349 5.78 19.89 -21.56
CA LEU A 349 5.32 20.00 -20.18
C LEU A 349 6.22 20.90 -19.31
N VAL A 350 7.08 21.71 -19.94
CA VAL A 350 8.09 22.55 -19.27
C VAL A 350 7.49 23.41 -18.15
N GLU A 351 6.31 23.99 -18.39
CA GLU A 351 5.58 24.81 -17.40
C GLU A 351 5.30 24.08 -16.08
N PHE A 352 5.18 22.76 -16.10
CA PHE A 352 4.98 21.94 -14.90
C PHE A 352 6.31 21.42 -14.37
N THR A 353 7.22 20.98 -15.25
CA THR A 353 8.47 20.35 -14.82
C THR A 353 9.42 21.33 -14.13
N GLU A 354 9.37 22.62 -14.46
CA GLU A 354 10.14 23.67 -13.77
C GLU A 354 9.79 23.83 -12.28
N SER A 355 8.61 23.35 -11.88
CA SER A 355 8.13 23.44 -10.49
C SER A 355 8.58 22.27 -9.60
N ASP A 356 9.38 21.33 -10.12
CA ASP A 356 9.81 20.15 -9.37
C ASP A 356 10.61 20.49 -8.10
N GLU A 357 11.53 21.45 -8.17
CA GLU A 357 12.30 21.93 -7.01
C GLU A 357 11.40 22.56 -5.94
N ALA A 358 10.39 23.33 -6.36
CA ALA A 358 9.45 23.98 -5.45
C ALA A 358 8.53 22.97 -4.75
N LEU A 359 8.07 21.94 -5.47
CA LEU A 359 7.32 20.82 -4.90
C LEU A 359 8.15 20.05 -3.87
N ALA A 360 9.42 19.79 -4.18
CA ALA A 360 10.34 19.15 -3.25
C ALA A 360 10.55 20.00 -1.98
N ASP A 361 10.69 21.32 -2.11
CA ASP A 361 10.78 22.22 -0.95
C ASP A 361 9.51 22.19 -0.08
N GLN A 362 8.33 22.19 -0.69
CA GLN A 362 7.06 22.05 0.03
C GLN A 362 6.94 20.68 0.73
N ALA A 363 7.44 19.61 0.12
CA ALA A 363 7.47 18.29 0.73
C ALA A 363 8.40 18.25 1.94
N LEU A 364 9.60 18.83 1.83
CA LEU A 364 10.53 18.94 2.96
C LEU A 364 9.94 19.78 4.10
N LEU A 365 9.31 20.92 3.78
CA LEU A 365 8.61 21.74 4.78
C LEU A 365 7.44 21.01 5.45
N GLY A 366 6.86 19.99 4.79
CA GLY A 366 5.82 19.13 5.35
C GLY A 366 6.34 17.88 6.06
N ASP A 367 7.61 17.85 6.46
CA ASP A 367 8.24 16.75 7.20
C ASP A 367 8.11 15.37 6.51
N VAL A 368 8.27 15.35 5.18
CA VAL A 368 8.05 14.15 4.35
C VAL A 368 8.77 12.90 4.87
N PHE A 369 10.04 13.00 5.27
CA PHE A 369 10.80 11.85 5.75
C PHE A 369 10.36 11.36 7.13
N LEU A 370 9.92 12.27 8.00
CA LEU A 370 9.35 11.91 9.29
C LEU A 370 8.04 11.15 9.09
N PHE A 371 7.18 11.65 8.19
CA PHE A 371 5.91 10.99 7.89
C PHE A 371 6.10 9.64 7.19
N MET A 372 7.10 9.49 6.33
CA MET A 372 7.45 8.17 5.79
C MET A 372 7.84 7.19 6.90
N LYS A 373 8.58 7.65 7.92
CA LYS A 373 8.99 6.82 9.05
C LYS A 373 7.81 6.48 9.97
N GLU A 374 7.07 7.49 10.44
CA GLU A 374 6.04 7.30 11.48
C GLU A 374 4.68 6.92 10.87
N GLY A 375 4.30 7.57 9.78
CA GLY A 375 3.04 7.37 9.07
C GLY A 375 2.99 6.09 8.25
N ILE A 376 4.03 5.82 7.45
CA ILE A 376 4.06 4.70 6.51
C ILE A 376 4.71 3.46 7.12
N LEU A 377 5.95 3.53 7.61
CA LEU A 377 6.62 2.36 8.19
C LEU A 377 6.00 1.91 9.52
N GLY A 378 5.39 2.83 10.27
CA GLY A 378 4.65 2.51 11.49
C GLY A 378 3.38 1.68 11.24
N CYS A 379 2.87 1.63 10.00
CA CYS A 379 1.68 0.86 9.66
C CYS A 379 1.98 -0.65 9.63
N GLU A 380 1.22 -1.44 10.40
CA GLU A 380 1.38 -2.91 10.46
C GLU A 380 1.23 -3.61 9.09
N GLY A 381 0.43 -3.04 8.19
CA GLY A 381 0.21 -3.57 6.85
C GLY A 381 1.39 -3.36 5.89
N PHE A 382 2.35 -2.49 6.22
CA PHE A 382 3.43 -2.13 5.28
C PHE A 382 4.34 -3.31 4.92
N VAL A 383 4.71 -4.12 5.92
CA VAL A 383 5.65 -5.24 5.74
C VAL A 383 5.01 -6.48 5.11
N GLN A 384 3.69 -6.45 4.86
CA GLN A 384 2.94 -7.60 4.33
C GLN A 384 2.91 -7.63 2.80
N GLU A 385 3.24 -6.51 2.14
CA GLU A 385 3.15 -6.36 0.68
C GLU A 385 4.49 -5.95 0.07
N GLU A 386 5.07 -6.83 -0.75
CA GLU A 386 6.39 -6.65 -1.37
C GLU A 386 6.47 -5.35 -2.20
N PHE A 387 5.42 -5.06 -2.96
CA PHE A 387 5.35 -3.90 -3.83
C PHE A 387 5.28 -2.59 -3.05
N TYR A 388 4.83 -2.60 -1.79
CA TYR A 388 4.92 -1.40 -0.95
C TYR A 388 6.37 -1.05 -0.64
N ILE A 389 7.15 -2.07 -0.28
CA ILE A 389 8.58 -1.94 0.01
C ILE A 389 9.33 -1.48 -1.24
N ARG A 390 9.09 -2.12 -2.39
CA ARG A 390 9.72 -1.71 -3.67
C ARG A 390 9.41 -0.26 -4.03
N ARG A 391 8.16 0.17 -3.86
CA ARG A 391 7.78 1.54 -4.20
C ARG A 391 8.41 2.58 -3.28
N LEU A 392 8.42 2.32 -1.97
CA LEU A 392 9.06 3.24 -1.03
C LEU A 392 10.59 3.28 -1.22
N HIS A 393 11.21 2.13 -1.49
CA HIS A 393 12.61 2.05 -1.89
C HIS A 393 12.91 2.93 -3.11
N SER A 394 12.09 2.82 -4.17
CA SER A 394 12.23 3.66 -5.36
C SER A 394 12.15 5.13 -4.97
N LEU A 395 11.16 5.52 -4.18
CA LEU A 395 10.97 6.92 -3.78
C LEU A 395 12.17 7.51 -3.02
N ILE A 396 12.74 6.74 -2.08
CA ILE A 396 13.94 7.15 -1.32
C ILE A 396 15.15 7.28 -2.25
N THR A 397 15.40 6.25 -3.06
CA THR A 397 16.59 6.19 -3.92
C THR A 397 16.51 7.16 -5.09
N ASP A 398 15.31 7.42 -5.62
CA ASP A 398 15.03 8.39 -6.68
C ASP A 398 15.24 9.82 -6.16
N PHE A 399 14.83 10.13 -4.92
CA PHE A 399 15.15 11.41 -4.29
C PHE A 399 16.67 11.66 -4.25
N LEU A 400 17.43 10.66 -3.80
CA LEU A 400 18.89 10.76 -3.70
C LEU A 400 19.57 10.88 -5.08
N ALA A 401 19.05 10.17 -6.09
CA ALA A 401 19.64 10.12 -7.42
C ALA A 401 19.26 11.32 -8.30
N LEU A 402 17.99 11.73 -8.27
CA LEU A 402 17.42 12.73 -9.17
C LEU A 402 17.48 14.15 -8.62
N MET A 403 17.64 14.33 -7.31
CA MET A 403 17.70 15.64 -6.65
C MET A 403 19.00 15.86 -5.84
N PRO A 404 20.20 15.71 -6.44
CA PRO A 404 21.47 15.86 -5.72
C PRO A 404 21.69 17.27 -5.16
N VAL A 405 21.09 18.30 -5.77
CA VAL A 405 21.15 19.68 -5.28
C VAL A 405 20.38 19.81 -3.95
N LYS A 406 19.18 19.22 -3.84
CA LYS A 406 18.42 19.19 -2.58
C LYS A 406 19.18 18.44 -1.49
N VAL A 407 19.76 17.28 -1.80
CA VAL A 407 20.59 16.52 -0.83
C VAL A 407 21.75 17.36 -0.31
N LYS A 408 22.44 18.11 -1.20
CA LYS A 408 23.50 19.04 -0.80
C LYS A 408 22.98 20.19 0.08
N GLN A 409 21.82 20.76 -0.23
CA GLN A 409 21.19 21.80 0.58
C GLN A 409 20.83 21.28 1.97
N LEU A 410 20.28 20.08 2.08
CA LEU A 410 19.99 19.42 3.35
C LEU A 410 21.25 19.26 4.20
N ARG A 411 22.37 18.85 3.59
CA ARG A 411 23.64 18.74 4.29
C ARG A 411 24.15 20.08 4.78
N ASN A 412 24.21 21.09 3.90
CA ASN A 412 24.67 22.43 4.27
C ASN A 412 23.83 23.00 5.41
N ARG A 413 22.51 22.80 5.36
CA ARG A 413 21.59 23.26 6.40
C ARG A 413 21.86 22.56 7.73
N ALA A 414 22.08 21.24 7.72
CA ALA A 414 22.39 20.50 8.93
C ALA A 414 23.74 20.92 9.55
N ASP A 415 24.73 21.26 8.72
CA ASP A 415 26.02 21.81 9.19
C ASP A 415 25.84 23.21 9.82
N GLU A 416 24.99 24.06 9.24
CA GLU A 416 24.60 25.36 9.82
C GLU A 416 23.87 25.18 11.16
N ASP A 417 22.87 24.31 11.19
CA ASP A 417 22.07 24.00 12.39
C ASP A 417 22.96 23.44 13.51
N ALA A 418 23.92 22.57 13.20
CA ALA A 418 24.90 22.07 14.17
C ALA A 418 25.79 23.19 14.75
N ARG A 419 26.18 24.17 13.94
CA ARG A 419 26.94 25.35 14.43
C ARG A 419 26.08 26.22 15.35
N LEU A 420 24.80 26.41 15.01
CA LEU A 420 23.86 27.15 15.85
C LEU A 420 23.65 26.45 17.20
N VAL A 421 23.46 25.12 17.19
CA VAL A 421 23.37 24.31 18.41
C VAL A 421 24.62 24.47 19.28
N HIS A 422 25.81 24.36 18.68
CA HIS A 422 27.06 24.53 19.40
C HIS A 422 27.20 25.95 20.00
N MET A 423 26.82 26.98 19.25
CA MET A 423 26.85 28.37 19.73
C MET A 423 25.85 28.58 20.89
N SER A 424 24.62 28.05 20.79
CA SER A 424 23.63 28.14 21.87
C SER A 424 24.09 27.44 23.14
N LEU A 425 24.71 26.26 23.01
CA LEU A 425 25.28 25.50 24.15
C LEU A 425 26.44 26.24 24.81
N GLN A 426 27.27 26.97 24.05
CA GLN A 426 28.34 27.79 24.62
C GLN A 426 27.83 29.05 25.34
N MET A 427 26.66 29.54 24.97
CA MET A 427 26.05 30.75 25.51
C MET A 427 24.99 30.45 26.58
N ASP A 428 24.82 29.18 27.00
CA ASP A 428 23.74 28.71 27.89
C ASP A 428 22.34 29.23 27.48
N SER A 429 22.09 29.30 26.17
CA SER A 429 20.84 29.79 25.58
C SER A 429 19.94 28.65 25.13
N GLU A 430 18.63 28.90 25.07
CA GLU A 430 17.68 27.97 24.45
C GLU A 430 18.04 27.70 22.98
N LEU A 431 17.73 26.47 22.53
CA LEU A 431 17.94 26.04 21.15
C LEU A 431 17.03 26.82 20.19
N PRO A 432 17.49 27.20 19.00
CA PRO A 432 16.66 27.90 18.03
C PRO A 432 15.44 27.07 17.63
N SER A 433 14.26 27.69 17.58
CA SER A 433 13.02 27.04 17.09
C SER A 433 13.01 26.79 15.58
N SER A 434 14.00 27.31 14.84
CA SER A 434 14.15 27.20 13.39
C SER A 434 15.02 26.02 12.92
N LEU A 435 15.45 25.17 13.85
CA LEU A 435 16.24 23.98 13.54
C LEU A 435 15.40 23.00 12.72
N ARG A 436 15.92 22.59 11.57
CA ARG A 436 15.26 21.62 10.71
C ARG A 436 15.95 20.27 10.83
N LYS A 437 15.15 19.20 10.88
CA LYS A 437 15.65 17.83 11.05
C LYS A 437 15.48 16.98 9.79
N ASP A 438 15.33 17.59 8.61
CA ASP A 438 15.05 16.85 7.38
C ASP A 438 16.11 15.78 7.07
N LEU A 439 17.41 16.12 7.16
CA LEU A 439 18.49 15.17 6.91
C LEU A 439 18.58 14.09 7.98
N ASP A 440 18.32 14.46 9.22
CA ASP A 440 18.24 13.54 10.36
C ASP A 440 17.14 12.50 10.13
N HIS A 441 15.93 12.97 9.82
CA HIS A 441 14.77 12.13 9.49
C HIS A 441 15.05 11.23 8.28
N LEU A 442 15.74 11.72 7.25
CA LEU A 442 16.13 10.91 6.09
C LEU A 442 17.09 9.78 6.46
N MET A 443 18.12 10.05 7.27
CA MET A 443 19.07 9.01 7.70
C MET A 443 18.40 7.96 8.59
N VAL A 444 17.54 8.39 9.52
CA VAL A 444 16.77 7.48 10.37
C VAL A 444 15.79 6.65 9.54
N LEU A 445 15.09 7.26 8.58
CA LEU A 445 14.18 6.57 7.65
C LEU A 445 14.90 5.46 6.89
N ILE A 446 16.07 5.76 6.30
CA ILE A 446 16.90 4.76 5.60
C ILE A 446 17.29 3.64 6.59
N GLY A 447 17.78 4.00 7.78
CA GLY A 447 18.14 3.02 8.80
C GLY A 447 16.99 2.07 9.15
N GLU A 448 15.81 2.61 9.41
CA GLU A 448 14.64 1.82 9.80
C GLU A 448 14.09 0.98 8.64
N PHE A 449 13.97 1.58 7.45
CA PHE A 449 13.45 0.91 6.26
C PHE A 449 14.28 -0.33 5.87
N TYR A 450 15.61 -0.22 5.86
CA TYR A 450 16.47 -1.35 5.47
C TYR A 450 16.79 -2.31 6.63
N THR A 451 16.38 -2.03 7.87
CA THR A 451 16.70 -2.90 9.02
C THR A 451 16.16 -4.33 8.86
N LYS A 452 14.99 -4.49 8.22
CA LYS A 452 14.36 -5.80 7.97
C LYS A 452 14.24 -6.03 6.48
N ASP A 453 14.33 -7.29 6.07
CA ASP A 453 14.11 -7.71 4.69
C ASP A 453 13.15 -8.92 4.65
N PRO A 454 11.84 -8.70 4.80
CA PRO A 454 10.87 -9.79 4.94
C PRO A 454 10.73 -10.65 3.67
N PHE A 455 11.03 -10.09 2.50
CA PHE A 455 10.93 -10.77 1.21
C PHE A 455 12.30 -11.17 0.62
N GLY A 456 13.40 -10.92 1.33
CA GLY A 456 14.75 -11.25 0.84
C GLY A 456 15.11 -10.52 -0.45
N LEU A 457 14.66 -9.27 -0.61
CA LEU A 457 14.88 -8.47 -1.81
C LEU A 457 16.30 -7.93 -1.92
N GLU A 458 17.05 -7.89 -0.81
CA GLU A 458 18.43 -7.38 -0.73
C GLU A 458 18.59 -5.93 -1.23
N LEU A 459 17.54 -5.11 -1.14
CA LEU A 459 17.51 -3.72 -1.64
C LEU A 459 18.59 -2.81 -1.04
N GLY A 460 19.10 -3.13 0.15
CA GLY A 460 20.21 -2.41 0.79
C GLY A 460 21.52 -2.47 0.00
N LEU A 461 21.70 -3.48 -0.87
CA LEU A 461 22.89 -3.63 -1.71
C LEU A 461 23.07 -2.47 -2.71
N GLU A 462 22.00 -1.77 -3.08
CA GLU A 462 22.09 -0.60 -3.97
C GLU A 462 22.88 0.57 -3.35
N PHE A 463 23.02 0.61 -2.02
CA PHE A 463 23.82 1.63 -1.34
C PHE A 463 25.31 1.31 -1.33
N TRP A 464 25.71 0.13 -1.80
CA TRP A 464 27.08 -0.34 -1.78
C TRP A 464 27.59 -0.54 -3.20
N CYS A 465 28.81 -0.07 -3.49
CA CYS A 465 29.51 -0.43 -4.74
C CYS A 465 30.61 -1.43 -4.41
N PRO A 466 30.58 -2.65 -4.98
CA PRO A 466 31.68 -3.60 -4.86
C PRO A 466 32.94 -2.95 -5.47
N THR A 467 33.96 -2.75 -4.64
CA THR A 467 35.29 -2.32 -5.11
C THR A 467 36.17 -3.52 -5.46
N GLU A 468 35.77 -4.72 -5.02
CA GLU A 468 36.44 -5.99 -5.28
C GLU A 468 35.49 -6.92 -6.05
N SER A 469 35.99 -7.53 -7.12
CA SER A 469 35.28 -8.56 -7.88
C SER A 469 35.11 -9.81 -7.02
N LEU A 470 33.99 -9.91 -6.30
CA LEU A 470 33.62 -11.11 -5.56
C LEU A 470 33.35 -12.24 -6.57
N GLN A 471 34.33 -13.13 -6.74
CA GLN A 471 34.17 -14.38 -7.46
C GLN A 471 33.29 -15.32 -6.63
N HIS A 472 31.97 -15.21 -6.73
CA HIS A 472 31.07 -16.27 -6.26
C HIS A 472 30.04 -16.64 -7.32
N THR A 473 30.28 -17.81 -7.92
CA THR A 473 29.36 -18.62 -8.70
C THR A 473 28.28 -19.20 -7.80
N SER A 474 27.16 -18.49 -7.65
CA SER A 474 25.82 -19.07 -7.44
C SER A 474 24.89 -17.92 -7.14
N LEU A 475 23.89 -17.71 -7.99
CA LEU A 475 22.57 -17.14 -7.70
C LEU A 475 21.84 -16.99 -9.05
N GLN A 476 21.26 -18.09 -9.52
CA GLN A 476 20.10 -18.01 -10.41
C GLN A 476 18.98 -17.38 -9.59
N GLY A 477 18.52 -16.18 -9.98
CA GLY A 477 17.30 -15.56 -9.42
C GLY A 477 17.42 -14.11 -8.91
N SER A 478 18.61 -13.49 -8.90
CA SER A 478 18.74 -12.05 -8.61
C SER A 478 18.68 -11.24 -9.91
N TYR A 479 18.01 -10.09 -9.88
CA TYR A 479 17.86 -9.11 -10.97
C TYR A 479 19.20 -8.50 -11.47
N LEU A 480 20.34 -8.98 -10.94
CA LEU A 480 21.70 -8.58 -11.31
C LEU A 480 22.54 -9.77 -11.81
N GLY A 481 21.93 -10.69 -12.54
CA GLY A 481 22.61 -11.79 -13.22
C GLY A 481 23.38 -11.41 -14.50
N MET A 482 24.22 -10.36 -14.49
CA MET A 482 25.23 -10.15 -15.53
C MET A 482 26.54 -9.63 -14.92
N ALA A 483 27.43 -10.57 -14.60
CA ALA A 483 28.83 -10.29 -14.30
C ALA A 483 29.52 -9.70 -15.55
N LEU A 484 29.69 -8.36 -15.58
CA LEU A 484 30.70 -7.56 -16.32
C LEU A 484 30.31 -6.08 -16.55
N GLN A 485 29.25 -5.55 -15.92
CA GLN A 485 28.87 -4.14 -16.12
C GLN A 485 29.38 -3.22 -15.01
N ARG A 486 29.86 -2.03 -15.41
CA ARG A 486 30.09 -0.88 -14.52
C ARG A 486 28.85 -0.69 -13.64
N PRO A 487 28.99 -0.41 -12.33
CA PRO A 487 27.84 -0.24 -11.44
C PRO A 487 26.88 0.82 -12.02
N PRO A 488 25.55 0.59 -11.98
CA PRO A 488 24.56 1.55 -12.44
C PRO A 488 24.78 2.93 -11.84
N HIS A 489 24.48 3.99 -12.60
CA HIS A 489 24.67 5.37 -12.13
C HIS A 489 24.00 5.62 -10.77
N LYS A 490 22.77 5.11 -10.60
CA LYS A 490 22.01 5.18 -9.34
C LYS A 490 22.79 4.58 -8.16
N GLN A 491 23.33 3.36 -8.31
CA GLN A 491 24.15 2.70 -7.28
C GLN A 491 25.39 3.52 -6.91
N VAL A 492 26.05 4.15 -7.90
CA VAL A 492 27.21 5.02 -7.66
C VAL A 492 26.82 6.26 -6.84
N VAL A 493 25.67 6.87 -7.13
CA VAL A 493 25.18 8.04 -6.38
C VAL A 493 24.83 7.66 -4.94
N LEU A 494 24.15 6.54 -4.72
CA LEU A 494 23.78 6.06 -3.39
C LEU A 494 25.02 5.72 -2.54
N SER A 495 25.99 5.01 -3.11
CA SER A 495 27.27 4.72 -2.45
C SER A 495 28.06 5.99 -2.12
N LYS A 496 28.05 6.98 -3.03
CA LYS A 496 28.64 8.29 -2.78
C LYS A 496 27.93 9.02 -1.64
N PHE A 497 26.60 8.97 -1.59
CA PHE A 497 25.82 9.55 -0.49
C PHE A 497 26.24 8.98 0.87
N VAL A 498 26.33 7.65 1.01
CA VAL A 498 26.74 7.01 2.28
C VAL A 498 28.11 7.50 2.74
N ARG A 499 29.07 7.61 1.82
CA ARG A 499 30.43 8.10 2.12
C ARG A 499 30.44 9.58 2.48
N GLN A 500 29.85 10.42 1.64
CA GLN A 500 29.85 11.87 1.82
C GLN A 500 29.12 12.32 3.07
N MET A 501 28.09 11.59 3.50
CA MET A 501 27.40 11.91 4.75
C MET A 501 28.26 11.62 5.98
N GLY A 502 29.17 10.64 5.91
CA GLY A 502 30.12 10.34 6.98
C GLY A 502 31.33 11.30 7.04
N ASP A 503 31.61 12.01 5.95
CA ASP A 503 32.70 13.00 5.90
C ASP A 503 32.36 14.23 6.76
N LEU A 504 33.29 14.65 7.62
CA LEU A 504 33.15 15.83 8.50
C LEU A 504 31.79 15.87 9.24
N LEU A 505 31.30 14.71 9.66
CA LEU A 505 29.96 14.54 10.24
C LEU A 505 29.79 15.35 11.54
N PRO A 506 28.79 16.26 11.63
CA PRO A 506 28.46 16.94 12.87
C PRO A 506 27.99 15.97 13.96
N SER A 507 28.30 16.28 15.22
CA SER A 507 27.89 15.44 16.37
C SER A 507 26.38 15.28 16.49
N THR A 508 25.59 16.27 16.05
CA THR A 508 24.13 16.23 16.02
C THR A 508 23.56 15.16 15.09
N LEU A 509 24.29 14.80 14.03
CA LEU A 509 23.88 13.76 13.07
C LEU A 509 24.54 12.40 13.32
N TYR A 510 25.44 12.31 14.31
CA TYR A 510 26.24 11.12 14.55
C TYR A 510 25.39 9.87 14.76
N ILE A 511 24.39 9.96 15.64
CA ILE A 511 23.48 8.84 15.94
C ILE A 511 22.67 8.45 14.71
N SER A 512 22.12 9.42 13.99
CA SER A 512 21.28 9.18 12.82
C SER A 512 22.06 8.53 11.68
N TYR A 513 23.31 8.93 11.47
CA TYR A 513 24.21 8.27 10.54
C TYR A 513 24.53 6.82 10.95
N LEU A 514 24.76 6.56 12.23
CA LEU A 514 24.98 5.19 12.72
C LEU A 514 23.72 4.31 12.59
N CYS A 515 22.53 4.87 12.84
CA CYS A 515 21.26 4.19 12.60
C CYS A 515 21.10 3.83 11.13
N MET A 516 21.46 4.75 10.22
CA MET A 516 21.48 4.51 8.78
C MET A 516 22.41 3.35 8.42
N LEU A 517 23.67 3.37 8.89
CA LEU A 517 24.64 2.31 8.63
C LEU A 517 24.19 0.95 9.18
N LYS A 518 23.59 0.93 10.37
CA LYS A 518 23.03 -0.28 10.97
C LYS A 518 21.95 -0.90 10.09
N GLY A 519 21.03 -0.09 9.57
CA GLY A 519 19.99 -0.55 8.64
C GLY A 519 20.58 -1.07 7.32
N LEU A 520 21.60 -0.39 6.79
CA LEU A 520 22.29 -0.78 5.57
C LEU A 520 23.26 -1.96 5.76
N ALA A 521 23.37 -2.53 6.97
CA ALA A 521 24.19 -3.70 7.31
C ALA A 521 23.35 -4.95 7.64
N ASN A 522 22.18 -5.07 7.01
CA ASN A 522 21.17 -6.10 7.28
C ASN A 522 21.45 -7.51 6.72
N GLY A 523 22.41 -7.66 5.82
CA GLY A 523 22.79 -8.92 5.17
C GLY A 523 24.30 -9.17 5.18
N PRO A 524 24.77 -10.38 4.82
CA PRO A 524 26.20 -10.74 4.92
C PRO A 524 27.11 -9.85 4.06
N GLN A 525 26.67 -9.53 2.83
CA GLN A 525 27.43 -8.65 1.93
C GLN A 525 27.36 -7.18 2.40
N CYS A 526 26.17 -6.69 2.72
CA CYS A 526 25.93 -5.37 3.30
C CYS A 526 26.80 -5.12 4.55
N ALA A 527 26.84 -6.08 5.47
CA ALA A 527 27.64 -6.02 6.69
C ALA A 527 29.15 -5.99 6.38
N HIS A 528 29.61 -6.77 5.40
CA HIS A 528 31.00 -6.72 4.94
C HIS A 528 31.35 -5.35 4.36
N TYR A 529 30.51 -4.77 3.50
CA TYR A 529 30.75 -3.43 2.96
C TYR A 529 30.75 -2.34 4.02
N CYS A 530 29.83 -2.39 4.98
CA CYS A 530 29.80 -1.48 6.11
C CYS A 530 31.06 -1.60 6.98
N PHE A 531 31.51 -2.83 7.27
CA PHE A 531 32.75 -3.08 8.00
C PHE A 531 33.97 -2.49 7.26
N SER A 532 34.06 -2.73 5.95
CA SER A 532 35.15 -2.23 5.11
C SER A 532 35.15 -0.71 4.99
N LEU A 533 33.98 -0.06 4.95
CA LEU A 533 33.86 1.40 5.01
C LEU A 533 34.48 1.97 6.30
N LEU A 534 34.05 1.45 7.46
CA LEU A 534 34.53 1.91 8.77
C LEU A 534 36.03 1.61 9.00
N LYS A 535 36.53 0.51 8.43
CA LYS A 535 37.96 0.18 8.46
C LYS A 535 38.78 1.14 7.60
N THR A 536 38.34 1.42 6.38
CA THR A 536 39.04 2.31 5.44
C THR A 536 39.13 3.73 5.99
N ASN A 537 38.05 4.20 6.62
CA ASN A 537 38.00 5.53 7.25
C ASN A 537 39.02 5.71 8.40
N GLY A 538 39.48 4.63 9.03
CA GLY A 538 40.54 4.67 10.05
C GLY A 538 41.96 4.56 9.46
N ALA A 539 42.12 3.87 8.33
CA ALA A 539 43.44 3.55 7.77
C ALA A 539 44.15 4.74 7.09
N THR A 540 43.47 5.82 6.76
CA THR A 540 44.04 6.97 6.01
C THR A 540 44.97 7.88 6.82
N HIS A 541 45.29 7.54 8.08
CA HIS A 541 46.00 8.43 9.01
C HIS A 541 47.31 7.90 9.62
N SER A 542 47.90 6.80 9.13
CA SER A 542 49.20 6.35 9.67
C SER A 542 50.40 7.23 9.28
N ASP A 543 50.31 8.07 8.24
CA ASP A 543 51.50 8.65 7.60
C ASP A 543 51.67 10.18 7.73
N ASN A 544 50.78 10.93 8.40
CA ASN A 544 50.94 12.38 8.58
C ASN A 544 50.85 12.84 10.04
N ILE A 545 52.01 13.11 10.64
CA ILE A 545 52.26 13.54 12.03
C ILE A 545 51.89 15.02 12.26
N GLN A 546 50.74 15.49 11.75
CA GLN A 546 50.24 16.84 12.06
C GLN A 546 48.73 16.84 12.29
N GLY A 547 48.33 16.51 13.52
CA GLY A 547 47.33 17.24 14.30
C GLY A 547 45.90 17.49 13.75
N VAL A 548 45.45 16.80 12.70
CA VAL A 548 44.06 16.90 12.23
C VAL A 548 43.31 15.62 12.56
N SER A 549 42.29 15.76 13.40
CA SER A 549 41.29 14.77 13.83
C SER A 549 41.06 13.65 12.80
N GLY A 550 41.23 12.38 13.22
CA GLY A 550 40.83 11.22 12.42
C GLY A 550 39.34 11.27 12.04
N SER A 551 38.94 10.47 11.05
CA SER A 551 37.54 10.41 10.62
C SER A 551 36.63 10.08 11.81
N PRO A 552 35.59 10.90 12.09
CA PRO A 552 34.68 10.68 13.21
C PRO A 552 33.89 9.38 13.05
N VAL A 553 33.90 8.77 11.88
CA VAL A 553 33.19 7.51 11.61
C VAL A 553 34.18 6.43 11.18
N SER A 554 34.87 5.85 12.16
CA SER A 554 35.81 4.73 12.00
C SER A 554 35.72 3.77 13.19
N TRP A 555 36.19 2.52 13.01
CA TRP A 555 36.27 1.56 14.12
C TRP A 555 37.14 2.09 15.28
N GLU A 556 38.26 2.75 14.96
CA GLU A 556 39.15 3.34 15.96
C GLU A 556 38.45 4.44 16.76
N HIS A 557 37.76 5.36 16.08
CA HIS A 557 37.00 6.41 16.76
C HIS A 557 35.92 5.83 17.68
N PHE A 558 35.20 4.80 17.23
CA PHE A 558 34.15 4.17 18.03
C PHE A 558 34.68 3.57 19.34
N PHE A 559 35.76 2.77 19.28
CA PHE A 559 36.37 2.21 20.48
C PHE A 559 37.01 3.26 21.38
N HIS A 560 37.63 4.29 20.79
CA HIS A 560 38.20 5.40 21.55
C HIS A 560 37.13 6.19 22.32
N SER A 561 36.01 6.51 21.66
CA SER A 561 34.87 7.19 22.29
C SER A 561 34.29 6.38 23.44
N LEU A 562 34.13 5.06 23.29
CA LEU A 562 33.68 4.18 24.38
C LEU A 562 34.63 4.19 25.58
N MET A 563 35.94 4.20 25.34
CA MET A 563 36.95 4.31 26.40
C MET A 563 36.84 5.64 27.15
N LEU A 564 36.69 6.76 26.44
CA LEU A 564 36.51 8.08 27.05
C LEU A 564 35.23 8.15 27.89
N TYR A 565 34.10 7.64 27.40
CA TYR A 565 32.86 7.59 28.16
C TYR A 565 33.02 6.76 29.44
N HIS A 566 33.67 5.60 29.35
CA HIS A 566 33.93 4.75 30.51
C HIS A 566 34.86 5.42 31.53
N GLU A 567 35.89 6.16 31.09
CA GLU A 567 36.77 6.91 31.98
C GLU A 567 36.04 8.07 32.68
N ASN A 568 35.19 8.82 31.96
CA ASN A 568 34.39 9.89 32.55
C ASN A 568 33.40 9.36 33.57
N LEU A 569 32.69 8.26 33.26
CA LEU A 569 31.77 7.61 34.20
C LEU A 569 32.48 7.14 35.47
N ARG A 570 33.74 6.71 35.39
CA ARG A 570 34.55 6.36 36.57
C ARG A 570 35.02 7.56 37.39
N ARG A 571 35.10 8.75 36.79
CA ARG A 571 35.48 9.98 37.50
C ARG A 571 34.30 10.65 38.17
N ASP A 572 33.08 10.43 37.65
CA ASP A 572 31.83 10.97 38.20
C ASP A 572 31.19 10.07 39.29
N LEU A 573 31.64 8.82 39.43
CA LEU A 573 31.34 7.88 40.54
C LEU A 573 32.37 8.04 41.67
#